data_AF-A0A9X7YFN1-F1
#
_entry.id   AF-A0A9X7YFN1-F1
#
_cell.length_a   1.000
_cell.length_b   1.000
_cell.length_c   1.000
_cell.angle_alpha   90.00
_cell.angle_beta   90.00
_cell.angle_gamma   90.00
#
_symmetry.space_group_name_H-M   'P 1'
#
loop_
_entity.id
_entity.type
_entity.pdbx_description
1 polymer ?
#
loop_
_entity_poly.entity_id
_entity_poly.type
_entity_poly.pdbx_seq_one_letter_code
_entity_poly.pdbx_strand_id
1 'polypeptide(L)' 'MSDFILERALKAEPFAGNQSKFARAIGTSQQNISNWLRARAKLPGEYVLRAEEVTGISRHVWRPDLYPLAEAK' A
#
# COMPACT_ATOMS: atom_id res chain seq x y z
N MET A 1 7.40 16.71 -1.71
CA MET A 1 7.19 15.48 -0.92
C MET A 1 6.51 14.48 -1.83
N SER A 2 7.11 13.30 -2.05
CA SER A 2 6.58 12.32 -3.01
C SER A 2 5.19 11.85 -2.59
N ASP A 3 4.20 12.03 -3.46
CA ASP A 3 2.80 11.60 -3.29
C ASP A 3 2.62 10.09 -3.55
N PHE A 4 3.61 9.28 -3.17
CA PHE A 4 3.60 7.84 -3.40
C PHE A 4 3.06 7.11 -2.17
N ILE A 5 1.84 6.58 -2.28
CA ILE A 5 1.08 6.04 -1.15
C ILE A 5 1.81 4.90 -0.42
N LEU A 6 2.54 4.03 -1.13
CA LEU A 6 3.30 2.94 -0.52
C LEU A 6 4.43 3.48 0.38
N GLU A 7 5.13 4.52 -0.06
CA GLU A 7 6.18 5.15 0.76
C GLU A 7 5.57 5.84 1.99
N ARG A 8 4.41 6.49 1.83
CA ARG A 8 3.68 7.10 2.95
C ARG A 8 3.24 6.05 3.98
N ALA A 9 2.63 4.97 3.52
CA ALA A 9 2.15 3.87 4.36
C ALA A 9 3.28 3.21 5.14
N LEU A 10 4.45 3.04 4.51
CA LEU A 10 5.63 2.49 5.17
C LEU A 10 6.18 3.40 6.26
N LYS A 11 6.24 4.72 6.03
CA LYS A 11 6.77 5.68 7.02
C LYS A 11 5.84 5.88 8.22
N ALA A 12 4.55 5.64 8.06
CA ALA A 12 3.58 5.77 9.14
C ALA A 12 3.69 4.63 10.18
N GLU A 13 3.18 4.88 11.38
CA GLU A 13 2.91 3.80 12.34
C GLU A 13 1.83 2.85 11.80
N PRO A 14 1.90 1.54 12.09
CA PRO A 14 2.85 0.87 12.98
C PRO A 14 4.17 0.47 12.30
N PHE A 15 4.45 0.88 11.06
CA PHE A 15 5.54 0.33 10.26
C PHE A 15 6.86 1.08 10.45
N ALA A 16 6.83 2.40 10.68
CA ALA A 16 8.01 3.22 10.99
C ALA A 16 9.19 2.99 10.02
N GLY A 17 8.88 2.81 8.73
CA GLY A 17 9.85 2.55 7.65
C GLY A 17 10.25 1.07 7.50
N ASN A 18 9.78 0.16 8.35
CA ASN A 18 10.14 -1.25 8.33
C ASN A 18 9.39 -2.02 7.23
N GLN A 19 10.05 -2.17 6.08
CA GLN A 19 9.50 -2.88 4.92
C GLN A 19 9.20 -4.35 5.20
N SER A 20 10.01 -5.04 6.02
CA SER A 20 9.78 -6.44 6.38
C SER A 20 8.51 -6.60 7.23
N LYS A 21 8.27 -5.67 8.17
CA LYS A 21 7.06 -5.64 9.00
C LYS A 21 5.81 -5.45 8.13
N PHE A 22 5.85 -4.49 7.21
CA PHE A 22 4.74 -4.25 6.28
C PHE A 22 4.51 -5.45 5.35
N ALA A 23 5.58 -6.00 4.76
CA ALA A 23 5.48 -7.17 3.89
C ALA A 23 4.81 -8.35 4.59
N ARG A 24 5.20 -8.63 5.83
CA ARG A 24 4.62 -9.71 6.64
C ARG A 24 3.15 -9.46 6.97
N ALA A 25 2.77 -8.20 7.24
CA ALA A 25 1.40 -7.81 7.51
C ALA A 25 0.46 -8.02 6.31
N ILE A 26 0.94 -7.76 5.08
CA ILE A 26 0.13 -7.94 3.86
C ILE A 26 0.33 -9.32 3.19
N GLY A 27 1.19 -10.18 3.73
CA GLY A 27 1.40 -11.54 3.23
C GLY A 27 2.33 -11.64 2.01
N THR A 28 3.38 -10.81 1.94
CA THR A 28 4.38 -10.82 0.86
C THR A 28 5.82 -10.76 1.38
N SER A 29 6.80 -10.69 0.48
CA SER A 29 8.23 -10.58 0.84
C SER A 29 8.71 -9.12 0.91
N GLN A 30 9.71 -8.83 1.74
CA GLN A 30 10.33 -7.50 1.77
C GLN A 30 10.94 -7.11 0.41
N GLN A 31 11.46 -8.09 -0.35
CA GLN A 31 11.97 -7.87 -1.70
C GLN A 31 10.90 -7.31 -2.64
N ASN A 32 9.66 -7.80 -2.56
CA ASN A 32 8.55 -7.27 -3.35
C ASN A 32 8.29 -5.79 -3.01
N ILE A 33 8.27 -5.44 -1.72
CA ILE A 33 8.12 -4.04 -1.28
C ILE A 33 9.22 -3.15 -1.86
N SER A 34 10.47 -3.59 -1.75
CA SER A 34 11.64 -2.87 -2.29
C SER A 34 11.54 -2.68 -3.81
N ASN A 35 11.14 -3.72 -4.54
CA ASN A 35 10.94 -3.65 -5.99
C ASN A 35 9.84 -2.64 -6.35
N TRP A 36 8.70 -2.64 -5.65
CA TRP A 36 7.61 -1.69 -5.90
C TRP A 36 8.01 -0.25 -5.57
N LEU A 37 8.78 -0.03 -4.51
CA LEU A 37 9.31 1.29 -4.15
C LEU A 37 10.25 1.83 -5.23
N ARG A 38 11.21 1.01 -5.69
CA ARG A 38 12.18 1.39 -6.72
C ARG A 38 11.52 1.67 -8.07
N ALA A 39 10.57 0.82 -8.45
CA ALA A 39 9.83 0.97 -9.70
C ALA A 39 8.72 2.04 -9.63
N ARG A 40 8.48 2.64 -8.45
CA ARG A 40 7.29 3.49 -8.19
C ARG A 40 5.99 2.82 -8.64
N ALA A 41 5.93 1.50 -8.49
CA ALA A 41 4.81 0.68 -8.96
C ALA A 41 3.63 0.77 -8.00
N LYS A 42 2.41 0.70 -8.55
CA LYS A 42 1.20 0.56 -7.74
C LYS A 42 1.22 -0.78 -6.98
N LEU A 43 0.57 -0.81 -5.82
CA LEU A 43 0.39 -2.05 -5.07
C LEU A 43 -0.45 -3.04 -5.92
N PRO A 44 -0.02 -4.31 -6.09
CA PRO A 44 -0.82 -5.31 -6.78
C PRO A 44 -2.17 -5.53 -6.07
N GLY A 45 -3.23 -5.78 -6.87
CA GLY A 45 -4.61 -5.78 -6.38
C GLY A 45 -4.86 -6.79 -5.24
N GLU A 46 -4.19 -7.94 -5.31
CA GLU A 46 -4.29 -9.02 -4.30
C GLU A 46 -3.84 -8.61 -2.88
N TYR A 47 -3.05 -7.52 -2.75
CA TYR A 47 -2.57 -7.02 -1.45
C TYR A 47 -3.34 -5.80 -0.95
N VAL A 48 -4.23 -5.20 -1.77
CA VAL A 48 -4.87 -3.92 -1.44
C VAL A 48 -5.75 -4.01 -0.20
N LEU A 49 -6.57 -5.06 -0.08
CA LEU A 49 -7.48 -5.22 1.05
C LEU A 49 -6.72 -5.40 2.37
N ARG A 50 -5.66 -6.22 2.36
CA ARG A 50 -4.79 -6.38 3.54
C ARG A 50 -4.05 -5.09 3.88
N ALA A 51 -3.59 -4.35 2.86
CA ALA A 51 -2.95 -3.06 3.07
C ALA A 51 -3.92 -2.05 3.70
N GLU A 52 -5.17 -1.99 3.26
CA GLU A 52 -6.21 -1.16 3.88
C GLU A 52 -6.47 -1.56 5.34
N GLU A 53 -6.61 -2.85 5.63
CA GLU A 53 -6.82 -3.34 7.00
C GLU A 53 -5.67 -2.94 7.95
N VAL A 54 -4.42 -3.07 7.50
CA VAL A 54 -3.26 -2.84 8.39
C VAL A 54 -2.79 -1.39 8.44
N THR A 55 -3.22 -0.54 7.49
CA THR A 55 -2.83 0.88 7.42
C THR A 55 -3.98 1.85 7.70
N GLY A 56 -5.23 1.40 7.60
CA GLY A 56 -6.42 2.26 7.59
C GLY A 56 -6.54 3.15 6.34
N ILE A 57 -5.63 3.03 5.36
CA ILE A 57 -5.70 3.79 4.11
C ILE A 57 -6.68 3.11 3.19
N SER A 58 -7.73 3.84 2.78
CA SER A 58 -8.78 3.29 1.94
C SER A 58 -8.25 2.68 0.64
N ARG A 59 -8.84 1.55 0.22
CA ARG A 59 -8.57 0.89 -1.07
C ARG A 59 -8.72 1.82 -2.28
N HIS A 60 -9.59 2.83 -2.17
CA HIS A 60 -9.80 3.86 -3.19
C HIS A 60 -8.57 4.75 -3.40
N VAL A 61 -7.73 4.91 -2.37
CA VAL A 61 -6.46 5.64 -2.44
C VAL A 61 -5.35 4.73 -2.99
N TRP A 62 -5.32 3.47 -2.58
CA TRP A 62 -4.31 2.50 -3.05
C TRP A 62 -4.42 2.20 -4.55
N ARG A 63 -5.63 1.93 -5.02
CA ARG A 63 -5.91 1.52 -6.41
C ARG A 63 -7.26 2.10 -6.85
N PRO A 64 -7.35 3.41 -7.15
CA PRO A 64 -8.58 4.02 -7.68
C PRO A 64 -9.01 3.38 -9.02
N ASP A 65 -8.07 2.80 -9.77
CA ASP A 65 -8.35 2.06 -10.99
C ASP A 65 -9.04 0.70 -10.77
N LEU A 66 -8.89 0.09 -9.58
CA LEU A 66 -9.60 -1.14 -9.20
C LEU A 66 -10.81 -0.88 -8.29
N TYR A 67 -10.72 0.16 -7.48
CA TYR A 67 -11.72 0.56 -6.51
C TYR A 67 -12.08 2.03 -6.74
N PRO A 68 -12.87 2.35 -7.77
CA PRO A 68 -13.35 3.72 -7.94
C PRO A 68 -14.24 4.11 -6.76
N LEU A 69 -14.19 5.38 -6.33
CA LEU A 69 -15.24 5.93 -5.50
C LEU A 69 -16.50 5.93 -6.34
N ALA A 70 -17.50 5.14 -5.96
CA ALA A 70 -18.80 5.24 -6.61
C ALA A 70 -19.29 6.68 -6.37
N GLU A 71 -19.39 7.48 -7.42
CA GLU A 71 -20.20 8.68 -7.35
C GLU A 71 -21.61 8.21 -6.98
N ALA A 72 -22.06 8.59 -5.78
CA ALA A 72 -23.43 8.38 -5.37
C ALA A 72 -24.32 9.00 -6.45
N LYS A 73 -25.07 8.14 -7.13
CA LYS A 73 -26.03 8.55 -8.15
C LYS A 73 -27.26 9.15 -7.50
#